data_AF-A0A7C1HVL1-F1
#
_entry.id   AF-A0A7C1HVL1-F1
#
_cell.length_a   1.000
_cell.length_b   1.000
_cell.length_c   1.000
_cell.angle_alpha   90.00
_cell.angle_beta   90.00
_cell.angle_gamma   90.00
#
_symmetry.space_group_name_H-M   'P 1'
#
loop_
_entity.id
_entity.type
_entity.pdbx_description
1 polymer ?
#
loop_
_entity_poly.entity_id
_entity_poly.type
_entity_poly.pdbx_seq_one_letter_code
_entity_poly.pdbx_strand_id
1 'polypeptide(L)' 'MEKYPKNLAEFERWFSSEEACRNYLFDLRWPNGFTCPRCNSLKAWPI' A
#
# COMPACT_ATOMS: atom_id res chain seq x y z
N MET A 1 -4.34 -14.66 3.82
CA MET A 1 -5.37 -13.85 4.51
C MET A 1 -5.60 -12.62 3.69
N GLU A 2 -6.77 -12.52 3.10
CA GLU A 2 -7.19 -11.34 2.33
C GLU A 2 -7.29 -10.12 3.26
N LYS A 3 -6.39 -9.13 3.09
CA LYS A 3 -6.42 -7.88 3.86
C LYS A 3 -7.24 -6.84 3.11
N TYR A 4 -8.57 -6.98 3.08
CA TYR A 4 -9.46 -5.92 2.59
C TYR A 4 -10.53 -5.57 3.62
N PRO A 5 -10.99 -4.30 3.66
CA PRO A 5 -12.12 -3.92 4.50
C PRO A 5 -13.38 -4.66 4.04
N LYS A 6 -14.18 -5.15 4.99
CA LYS A 6 -15.37 -5.97 4.69
C LYS A 6 -16.65 -5.14 4.56
N ASN A 7 -16.61 -3.89 5.00
CA ASN A 7 -17.73 -2.96 4.98
C ASN A 7 -17.23 -1.51 4.85
N LEU A 8 -18.17 -0.59 4.61
CA LEU A 8 -17.89 0.82 4.39
C LEU A 8 -17.19 1.48 5.59
N ALA A 9 -17.63 1.20 6.83
CA ALA A 9 -17.03 1.77 8.02
C ALA A 9 -15.57 1.31 8.25
N GLU A 10 -15.20 0.10 7.84
CA GLU A 10 -13.79 -0.32 7.82
C GLU A 10 -13.01 0.39 6.72
N PHE A 11 -13.60 0.54 5.53
CA PHE A 11 -12.96 1.25 4.43
C PHE A 11 -12.64 2.69 4.80
N GLU A 12 -13.61 3.43 5.35
CA GLU A 12 -13.41 4.83 5.78
C GLU A 12 -12.35 4.96 6.87
N ARG A 13 -12.26 3.99 7.78
CA ARG A 13 -11.20 3.97 8.81
C ARG A 13 -9.83 3.71 8.21
N TRP A 14 -9.71 2.72 7.32
CA TRP A 14 -8.46 2.31 6.71
C TRP A 14 -7.91 3.35 5.72
N PHE A 15 -8.80 4.05 5.02
CA PHE A 15 -8.47 5.03 3.98
C PHE A 15 -8.86 6.45 4.38
N SER A 16 -8.69 6.78 5.66
CA SER A 16 -9.01 8.10 6.22
C SER A 16 -8.06 9.22 5.75
N SER A 17 -6.93 8.88 5.13
CA SER A 17 -6.00 9.83 4.53
C SER A 17 -5.39 9.29 3.23
N GLU A 18 -4.91 10.20 2.38
CA GLU A 18 -4.17 9.83 1.17
C GLU A 18 -2.92 9.00 1.50
N GLU A 19 -2.22 9.33 2.58
CA GLU A 19 -1.05 8.59 3.06
C GLU A 19 -1.41 7.14 3.43
N ALA A 20 -2.52 6.92 4.13
CA ALA A 20 -2.99 5.58 4.47
C ALA A 20 -3.31 4.74 3.22
N CYS A 21 -3.94 5.36 2.23
CA CYS A 21 -4.21 4.73 0.94
C CYS A 21 -2.92 4.36 0.19
N ARG A 22 -1.96 5.27 0.10
CA ARG A 22 -0.66 5.01 -0.55
C ARG A 22 0.11 3.89 0.15
N ASN A 23 0.16 3.89 1.47
CA ASN A 23 0.83 2.86 2.25
C ASN A 23 0.19 1.48 2.03
N TYR A 24 -1.15 1.41 2.05
CA TYR A 24 -1.86 0.17 1.78
C TYR A 24 -1.56 -0.38 0.37
N LEU A 25 -1.58 0.48 -0.65
CA LEU A 25 -1.25 0.08 -2.02
C LEU A 25 0.21 -0.37 -2.16
N PHE A 26 1.12 0.26 -1.43
CA PHE A 26 2.52 -0.11 -1.39
C PHE A 26 2.73 -1.50 -0.79
N ASP A 27 2.14 -1.77 0.38
CA ASP A 27 2.17 -3.09 1.03
C ASP A 27 1.59 -4.18 0.13
N LEU A 28 0.47 -3.89 -0.55
CA LEU A 28 -0.18 -4.82 -1.47
C LEU A 28 0.70 -5.14 -2.69
N ARG A 29 1.37 -4.12 -3.24
CA ARG A 29 2.22 -4.25 -4.42
C ARG A 29 3.57 -4.90 -4.11
N TRP A 30 4.08 -4.69 -2.91
CA TRP A 30 5.41 -5.13 -2.49
C TRP A 30 5.38 -5.75 -1.07
N PRO A 31 4.77 -6.95 -0.91
CA PRO A 31 4.63 -7.57 0.40
C PRO A 31 5.96 -7.97 1.06
N ASN A 32 7.02 -8.09 0.27
CA ASN A 32 8.38 -8.42 0.74
C ASN A 32 9.34 -7.22 0.65
N GLY A 33 8.81 -6.00 0.54
CA GLY A 33 9.58 -4.77 0.37
C GLY A 33 9.69 -4.31 -1.08
N PHE A 34 9.92 -3.01 -1.25
CA PHE A 34 9.95 -2.36 -2.55
C PHE A 34 11.06 -2.93 -3.44
N THR A 35 10.71 -3.22 -4.70
CA THR A 35 11.67 -3.53 -5.75
C THR A 35 11.15 -2.95 -7.06
N CYS A 36 11.99 -2.14 -7.71
CA CYS A 36 11.65 -1.59 -9.03
C CYS A 36 11.62 -2.70 -10.08
N PRO A 37 10.49 -2.95 -10.78
CA PRO A 37 10.40 -4.01 -11.78
C PRO A 37 11.24 -3.75 -13.04
N ARG A 38 11.72 -2.51 -13.25
CA ARG A 38 12.55 -2.14 -14.41
C ARG A 38 14.04 -2.32 -14.16
N CYS A 39 14.53 -1.98 -12.97
CA CYS A 39 15.96 -1.93 -12.66
C CYS A 39 16.38 -2.66 -11.38
N ASN A 40 15.45 -3.30 -10.69
CA ASN A 40 15.67 -4.05 -9.44
C ASN A 40 16.24 -3.23 -8.27
N SER A 41 16.16 -1.89 -8.33
CA SER A 41 16.53 -1.01 -7.23
C SER A 41 15.57 -1.15 -6.06
N LEU A 42 16.11 -1.11 -4.84
CA LEU A 42 15.36 -1.10 -3.58
C LEU A 42 15.06 0.33 -3.09
N LYS A 43 15.54 1.35 -3.81
CA LYS A 43 15.33 2.75 -3.45
C LYS A 43 14.13 3.33 -4.18
N ALA A 44 13.20 3.91 -3.42
CA ALA A 44 12.10 4.72 -3.90
C ALA A 44 12.19 6.13 -3.30
N TRP A 45 11.51 7.09 -3.92
CA TRP A 45 11.36 8.45 -3.40
C TRP A 45 9.89 8.69 -3.06
N PRO A 46 9.57 9.16 -1.84
CA PRO A 46 8.20 9.52 -1.49
C PRO A 46 7.75 10.73 -2.33
N ILE A 47 6.43 10.80 -2.57
CA ILE A 47 5.77 11.86 -3.34
C ILE A 47 5.18 12.89 -2.38
#